data_AF-A0A840DPM5-F1
#
_entry.id   AF-A0A840DPM5-F1
#
_cell.length_a   1.000
_cell.length_b   1.000
_cell.length_c   1.000
_cell.angle_alpha   90.00
_cell.angle_beta   90.00
_cell.angle_gamma   90.00
#
_symmetry.space_group_name_H-M   'P 1'
#
loop_
_entity.id
_entity.type
_entity.pdbx_description
1 polymer ?
#
loop_
_entity_poly.entity_id
_entity_poly.type
_entity_poly.pdbx_seq_one_letter_code
_entity_poly.pdbx_strand_id
1 'polypeptide(L)'
;MITFAEVKCYNCENSFPVYWNNWEKNLPIRCPFCIASFNEKFTEMLKHSLGTVNELNKELRSRHSDGSHDLFQVDFKHVYVPIDKYRLDD
;
A
#
# COMPACT_ATOMS: atom_id res chain seq x y z
N MET A 1 -1.90 12.04 -8.51
CA MET A 1 -2.29 11.14 -7.41
C MET A 1 -1.02 10.69 -6.70
N ILE A 2 -1.05 10.62 -5.37
CA ILE A 2 0.04 10.06 -4.57
C ILE A 2 -0.37 8.65 -4.15
N THR A 3 0.51 7.67 -4.37
CA THR A 3 0.30 6.27 -3.97
C THR A 3 1.23 5.98 -2.80
N PHE A 4 0.68 5.50 -1.68
CA PHE A 4 1.47 5.14 -0.50
C PHE A 4 0.86 3.92 0.19
N ALA A 5 1.66 3.20 0.96
CA ALA A 5 1.22 2.14 1.85
C ALA A 5 1.30 2.61 3.29
N GLU A 6 0.28 2.34 4.08
CA GLU A 6 0.35 2.44 5.54
C GLU A 6 0.99 1.15 6.09
N VAL A 7 2.18 1.28 6.69
CA VAL A 7 2.94 0.16 7.23
C VAL A 7 2.78 0.14 8.75
N LYS A 8 2.19 -0.93 9.29
CA LYS A 8 2.13 -1.17 10.74
C LYS A 8 3.40 -1.86 11.22
N CYS A 9 4.09 -1.26 12.20
CA CYS A 9 5.22 -1.88 12.87
C CYS A 9 4.73 -2.72 14.05
N TYR A 10 4.81 -4.06 13.96
CA TYR A 10 4.41 -4.92 15.08
C TYR A 10 5.33 -4.85 16.31
N ASN A 11 6.52 -4.25 16.20
CA ASN A 11 7.43 -4.10 17.34
C ASN A 11 7.03 -2.97 18.30
N CYS A 12 6.36 -1.92 17.80
CA CYS A 12 5.95 -0.76 18.61
C CYS A 12 4.51 -0.31 18.35
N GLU A 13 3.75 -1.12 17.59
CA GLU A 13 2.35 -0.94 17.19
C GLU A 13 1.99 0.32 16.39
N ASN A 14 2.95 1.22 16.15
CA ASN A 14 2.75 2.43 15.36
C ASN A 14 2.70 2.14 13.85
N SER A 15 1.93 2.95 13.13
CA SER A 15 1.87 2.96 11.67
C SER A 15 2.63 4.14 11.06
N PHE A 16 3.18 3.97 9.87
CA PHE A 16 3.84 5.03 9.12
C PHE A 16 3.68 4.84 7.60
N PRO A 17 3.62 5.93 6.81
CA PRO A 17 3.46 5.84 5.37
C PRO A 17 4.79 5.54 4.66
N VAL A 18 4.72 4.72 3.60
CA VAL A 18 5.80 4.50 2.62
C VAL A 18 5.30 4.92 1.24
N TYR A 19 5.99 5.86 0.60
CA TYR A 19 5.51 6.55 -0.59
C TYR A 19 6.11 6.02 -1.90
N TRP A 20 5.29 5.80 -2.93
CA TRP A 20 5.74 5.40 -4.27
C TRP A 20 6.51 6.50 -5.00
N ASN A 21 6.02 7.73 -4.94
CA ASN A 21 6.50 8.86 -5.75
C ASN A 21 7.95 9.30 -5.47
N ASN A 22 8.61 8.73 -4.46
CA ASN A 22 10.04 8.87 -4.20
C ASN A 22 10.58 7.60 -3.54
N TRP A 23 10.41 6.43 -4.19
CA TRP A 23 10.77 5.12 -3.62
C TRP A 23 12.14 5.11 -2.91
N GLU A 24 13.19 5.59 -3.59
CA GLU A 24 14.56 5.64 -3.08
C GLU A 24 14.71 6.42 -1.75
N LYS A 25 13.88 7.44 -1.50
CA LYS A 25 13.90 8.20 -0.24
C LYS A 25 13.34 7.41 0.95
N ASN A 26 12.58 6.35 0.69
CA ASN A 26 12.09 5.46 1.75
C ASN A 26 13.14 4.41 2.15
N LEU A 27 14.23 4.26 1.39
CA LEU A 27 15.23 3.23 1.64
C LEU A 27 16.34 3.73 2.60
N PRO A 28 16.80 2.89 3.54
CA PRO A 28 16.18 1.62 3.95
C PRO A 28 14.87 1.86 4.70
N ILE A 29 13.86 1.01 4.49
CA ILE A 29 12.59 1.14 5.20
C ILE A 29 12.80 0.76 6.68
N ARG A 30 12.65 1.75 7.55
CA ARG A 30 12.76 1.59 9.01
C ARG A 30 11.56 2.22 9.69
N CYS A 31 11.11 1.60 10.78
CA CYS A 31 10.12 2.22 11.64
C CYS A 31 10.70 3.51 12.23
N PRO A 32 10.04 4.68 12.06
CA PRO A 32 10.56 5.95 12.57
C PRO A 32 10.52 6.05 14.11
N PHE A 33 9.80 5.13 14.77
CA PHE A 33 9.61 5.15 16.23
C PHE A 33 10.56 4.21 16.96
N CYS A 34 10.75 2.98 16.48
CA CYS A 34 11.56 1.97 17.17
C CYS A 34 12.77 1.47 16.36
N ILE A 35 13.00 2.02 15.15
CA ILE A 35 14.16 1.75 14.29
C ILE A 35 14.20 0.29 13.75
N ALA A 36 13.20 -0.54 14.07
CA ALA A 36 13.04 -1.87 13.48
C ALA A 36 13.06 -1.78 11.94
N SER A 37 13.83 -2.66 11.31
CA SER A 37 14.08 -2.62 9.87
C SER A 37 13.17 -3.58 9.11
N PHE A 38 12.71 -3.14 7.94
CA PHE A 38 12.01 -3.97 6.99
C PHE A 38 13.02 -4.86 6.25
N ASN A 39 12.75 -6.16 6.14
CA ASN A 39 13.63 -7.07 5.40
C ASN A 39 13.64 -6.73 3.89
N GLU A 40 14.75 -6.98 3.22
CA GLU A 40 14.93 -6.73 1.77
C GLU A 40 13.89 -7.44 0.91
N LYS A 41 13.59 -8.71 1.19
CA LYS A 41 12.55 -9.47 0.49
C LYS A 41 11.19 -8.77 0.57
N PHE A 42 10.81 -8.33 1.77
CA PHE A 42 9.54 -7.64 1.99
C PHE A 42 9.53 -6.22 1.41
N THR A 43 10.69 -5.58 1.35
CA THR A 43 10.87 -4.27 0.71
C THR A 43 10.57 -4.36 -0.79
N GLU A 44 11.13 -5.35 -1.49
CA GLU A 44 10.83 -5.56 -2.92
C GLU A 44 9.36 -5.97 -3.16
N MET A 45 8.78 -6.81 -2.30
CA MET A 45 7.35 -7.13 -2.40
C MET A 45 6.47 -5.87 -2.25
N LEU A 46 6.81 -4.98 -1.32
CA LEU A 46 6.08 -3.72 -1.12
C LEU A 46 6.26 -2.78 -2.33
N LYS A 47 7.48 -2.70 -2.89
CA LYS A 47 7.79 -1.92 -4.10
C LYS A 47 6.90 -2.33 -5.27
N HIS A 48 6.86 -3.64 -5.57
CA HIS A 48 6.05 -4.17 -6.66
C HIS A 48 4.56 -3.89 -6.43
N SER A 49 4.08 -4.11 -5.20
CA SER A 49 2.68 -3.86 -4.84
C SER A 49 2.28 -2.39 -5.06
N LEU A 50 3.07 -1.44 -4.55
CA LEU A 50 2.83 -0.01 -4.75
C LEU A 50 2.94 0.40 -6.21
N GLY A 51 3.91 -0.14 -6.94
CA GLY A 51 4.10 0.10 -8.38
C GLY A 51 2.88 -0.33 -9.19
N THR A 52 2.40 -1.56 -8.97
CA THR A 52 1.23 -2.11 -9.66
C THR A 52 -0.04 -1.31 -9.37
N VAL A 53 -0.29 -0.93 -8.11
CA VAL A 53 -1.46 -0.10 -7.75
C VAL A 53 -1.37 1.29 -8.39
N ASN A 54 -0.18 1.89 -8.39
CA ASN A 54 0.03 3.18 -9.02
C ASN A 54 -0.22 3.13 -10.54
N GLU A 55 0.26 2.08 -11.21
CA GLU A 55 0.06 1.86 -12.64
C GLU A 55 -1.41 1.60 -12.99
N LEU A 56 -2.09 0.72 -12.25
CA LEU A 56 -3.52 0.44 -12.43
C LEU A 56 -4.35 1.73 -12.39
N ASN A 57 -4.16 2.53 -11.33
CA ASN A 57 -4.90 3.78 -11.19
C ASN A 57 -4.45 4.85 -12.19
N LYS A 58 -3.22 4.80 -12.71
CA LYS A 58 -2.79 5.67 -13.82
C LYS A 58 -3.54 5.32 -15.10
N GLU A 59 -3.64 4.04 -15.43
CA GLU A 59 -4.32 3.55 -16.62
C GLU A 59 -5.82 3.85 -16.57
N LEU A 60 -6.48 3.55 -15.45
CA LEU A 60 -7.91 3.85 -15.24
C LEU A 60 -8.22 5.35 -15.44
N ARG A 61 -7.35 6.24 -14.93
CA ARG A 61 -7.50 7.69 -15.13
C ARG A 61 -7.24 8.14 -16.57
N SER A 62 -6.24 7.55 -17.24
CA SER A 62 -5.94 7.89 -18.63
C SER A 62 -7.14 7.56 -19.52
N ARG A 63 -7.70 6.37 -19.38
CA ARG A 63 -8.87 5.92 -20.15
C ARG A 63 -10.13 6.73 -19.88
N HIS A 64 -10.29 7.23 -18.66
CA HIS A 64 -11.34 8.20 -18.33
C HIS A 64 -11.18 9.52 -19.11
N SER A 65 -9.95 10.05 -19.19
CA SER A 65 -9.68 11.33 -19.87
C SER A 65 -9.99 11.27 -21.37
N ASP A 66 -9.87 10.09 -21.97
CA ASP A 66 -10.19 9.83 -23.38
C ASP A 66 -11.68 9.54 -23.64
N GLY A 67 -12.53 9.56 -22.60
CA GLY A 67 -13.99 9.42 -22.69
C GLY A 67 -14.49 8.04 -23.12
N SER A 68 -13.62 7.03 -23.13
CA SER A 68 -13.89 5.72 -23.74
C SER A 68 -14.31 4.61 -22.78
N HIS A 69 -14.17 4.81 -21.47
CA HIS A 69 -14.38 3.76 -20.45
C HIS A 69 -14.98 4.31 -19.13
N ASP A 70 -15.48 3.39 -18.31
CA ASP A 70 -16.14 3.65 -17.03
C ASP A 70 -15.24 4.28 -15.94
N LEU A 71 -15.88 4.96 -14.98
CA LEU A 71 -15.25 5.80 -13.95
C LEU A 71 -14.81 4.99 -12.71
N PHE A 72 -13.69 4.27 -12.80
CA PHE A 72 -13.20 3.47 -11.67
C PHE A 72 -11.86 3.94 -11.11
N GLN A 73 -11.71 3.79 -9.80
CA GLN A 73 -10.46 3.91 -9.06
C GLN A 73 -10.43 2.81 -7.99
N VAL A 74 -9.26 2.23 -7.76
CA VAL A 74 -9.09 1.17 -6.76
C VAL A 74 -8.30 1.69 -5.56
N ASP A 75 -8.79 1.37 -4.36
CA ASP A 75 -8.12 1.56 -3.09
C ASP A 75 -8.10 0.22 -2.33
N PHE A 76 -6.96 -0.13 -1.74
CA PHE A 76 -6.77 -1.41 -1.05
C PHE A 76 -6.82 -1.18 0.45
N LYS A 77 -7.92 -1.58 1.08
CA LYS A 77 -8.13 -1.45 2.53
C LYS A 77 -8.02 -2.79 3.21
N HIS A 78 -7.23 -2.86 4.27
CA HIS A 78 -7.17 -4.02 5.14
C HIS A 78 -7.94 -3.72 6.42
N VAL A 79 -8.93 -4.56 6.73
CA VAL A 79 -9.66 -4.53 7.99
C VAL A 79 -9.31 -5.78 8.76
N TYR A 80 -8.70 -5.62 9.94
CA TYR A 80 -8.42 -6.74 10.81
C TYR A 80 -9.71 -7.16 11.53
N VAL A 81 -10.13 -8.40 11.31
CA VAL A 81 -11.22 -9.03 12.06
C VAL A 81 -10.64 -10.20 12.84
N PRO A 82 -10.72 -10.20 14.19
CA PRO A 82 -10.33 -11.35 15.00
C PRO A 82 -11.07 -12.61 14.54
N ILE A 83 -10.38 -13.75 14.49
CA ILE A 83 -10.96 -14.98 13.92
C ILE A 83 -12.18 -15.48 14.69
N ASP A 84 -12.21 -15.27 16.01
CA ASP A 84 -13.35 -15.55 16.90
C ASP A 84 -14.56 -14.66 16.62
N LYS A 85 -14.36 -13.56 15.90
CA LYS A 85 -15.39 -12.59 15.49
C LYS A 85 -15.66 -12.61 13.99
N TYR A 86 -14.86 -13.34 13.21
CA TYR A 86 -15.03 -13.46 11.77
C TYR A 86 -16.14 -14.47 11.48
N ARG A 87 -17.33 -13.96 11.20
CA ARG A 87 -18.46 -14.77 10.71
C ARG A 87 -18.38 -14.77 9.19
N LEU A 88 -17.88 -15.85 8.61
CA LEU A 88 -18.27 -16.19 7.24
C LEU A 88 -19.72 -16.65 7.37
N ASP A 89 -20.66 -15.88 6.82
CA ASP A 89 -22.01 -16.40 6.67
C ASP A 89 -21.93 -17.73 5.88
N ASP A 90 -22.63 -18.75 6.36
CA ASP A 90 -22.72 -20.11 5.78
C ASP A 90 -23.15 -20.10 4.29
#